data_AF-A0A7H8XM37-F1
#
_entry.id   AF-A0A7H8XM37-F1
#
_cell.length_a   1.000
_cell.length_b   1.000
_cell.length_c   1.000
_cell.angle_alpha   90.00
_cell.angle_beta   90.00
_cell.angle_gamma   90.00
#
_symmetry.space_group_name_H-M   'P 1'
#
loop_
_entity.id
_entity.type
_entity.pdbx_description
1 polymer ?
#
loop_
_entity_poly.entity_id
_entity_poly.type
_entity_poly.pdbx_seq_one_letter_code
_entity_poly.pdbx_strand_id
1 'polypeptide(L)'
;MRDADPRRRVPRTDVLLADPGLAAAADRLGRDRVKAAIVAAQARARAGEITPDRVRDAALAALPTATPAAVLNATGVVLHTNLGRAPLSAAAVAAVAAAAGHTDVELDLTTGRRARRGRDALAALAAAVPDAGGVHVVNNGAAALVLAATALAAGRQIVVSRGELVEIGDGFRLPDLLASTGARLREVGATNRTTLADYADAVGPDTGFVLKVHPSNFVVTGFTSAVGVDRLATLGVPVVADIGSGLLAPDPLLPAEPDAAGTLRAGAHLVTASGDKLLGGPQAGLLLGDAGLVDRLRRHPLARALRVDKLTLAALAATLHDPDTPTRAALHADPAALRRRTELLRDRLTADGCKAEVVPTAAVVGGGGAPGVELDSWALALPERYARPLRLGHPPVLGRVARGRLLLDLRCVPATADDTLRAAVLAVP
;
A
#
# COMPACT_ATOMS: atom_id res chain seq x y z
N MET A 1 40.18 -1.25 -51.72
CA MET A 1 39.60 -0.59 -50.53
C MET A 1 39.96 -1.43 -49.31
N ARG A 2 40.84 -0.92 -48.43
CA ARG A 2 41.14 -1.59 -47.15
C ARG A 2 39.89 -1.46 -46.29
N ASP A 3 39.31 -2.60 -45.93
CA ASP A 3 38.17 -2.67 -45.02
C ASP A 3 38.59 -2.01 -43.69
N ALA A 4 38.02 -0.83 -43.42
CA ALA A 4 38.43 -0.02 -42.29
C ALA A 4 37.93 -0.69 -41.01
N ASP A 5 38.86 -1.14 -40.16
CA ASP A 5 38.56 -1.83 -38.90
C ASP A 5 37.39 -1.12 -38.16
N PRO A 6 36.20 -1.75 -38.08
CA PRO A 6 34.99 -1.12 -37.56
C PRO A 6 35.16 -0.68 -36.10
N ARG A 7 36.14 -1.22 -35.36
CA ARG A 7 36.50 -0.80 -34.00
C ARG A 7 37.00 0.65 -33.94
N ARG A 8 37.55 1.20 -35.04
CA ARG A 8 37.96 2.61 -35.13
C ARG A 8 36.78 3.58 -35.15
N ARG A 9 35.56 3.09 -35.39
CA ARG A 9 34.33 3.89 -35.42
C ARG A 9 33.62 3.95 -34.07
N VAL A 10 34.11 3.26 -33.04
CA VAL A 10 33.54 3.30 -31.69
C VAL A 10 33.68 4.72 -31.13
N PRO A 11 32.59 5.43 -30.80
CA PRO A 11 32.66 6.80 -30.32
C PRO A 11 33.48 6.90 -29.03
N ARG A 12 34.24 7.99 -28.87
CA ARG A 12 35.03 8.23 -27.64
C ARG A 12 34.12 8.54 -26.46
N THR A 13 34.57 8.22 -25.25
CA THR A 13 33.77 8.37 -24.02
C THR A 13 33.44 9.82 -23.69
N ASP A 14 34.37 10.75 -23.96
CA ASP A 14 34.16 12.19 -23.82
C ASP A 14 33.06 12.72 -24.76
N VAL A 15 33.04 12.25 -26.02
CA VAL A 15 31.99 12.57 -27.00
C VAL A 15 30.64 12.06 -26.52
N LEU A 16 30.58 10.82 -26.01
CA LEU A 16 29.34 10.24 -25.50
C LEU A 16 28.88 10.90 -24.19
N LEU A 17 29.78 11.35 -23.33
CA LEU A 17 29.43 12.10 -22.11
C LEU A 17 28.94 13.53 -22.42
N ALA A 18 29.24 14.06 -23.60
CA ALA A 18 28.73 15.34 -24.09
C ALA A 18 27.42 15.19 -24.90
N ASP A 19 26.97 13.97 -25.20
CA ASP A 19 25.66 13.74 -25.83
C ASP A 19 24.55 14.24 -24.90
N PRO A 20 23.56 15.02 -25.39
CA PRO A 20 22.53 15.61 -24.54
C PRO A 20 21.77 14.60 -23.68
N GLY A 21 21.51 13.39 -24.19
CA GLY A 21 20.78 12.36 -23.46
C GLY A 21 21.61 11.75 -22.33
N LEU A 22 22.88 11.47 -22.59
CA LEU A 22 23.81 10.94 -21.58
C LEU A 22 24.26 12.01 -20.58
N ALA A 23 24.38 13.27 -20.99
CA ALA A 23 24.65 14.40 -20.12
C ALA A 23 23.51 14.64 -19.13
N ALA A 24 22.26 14.71 -19.62
CA ALA A 24 21.08 14.81 -18.75
C ALA A 24 20.97 13.62 -17.79
N ALA A 25 21.33 12.42 -18.25
CA ALA A 25 21.40 11.25 -17.38
C ALA A 25 22.54 11.34 -16.35
N ALA A 26 23.67 11.96 -16.69
CA ALA A 26 24.81 12.15 -15.79
C ALA A 26 24.47 13.15 -14.67
N ASP A 27 23.72 14.21 -14.99
CA ASP A 27 23.20 15.16 -14.00
C ASP A 27 22.24 14.49 -13.02
N ARG A 28 21.42 13.55 -13.51
CA ARG A 28 20.42 12.84 -12.70
C ARG A 28 20.99 11.66 -11.91
N LEU A 29 21.89 10.88 -12.48
CA LEU A 29 22.34 9.58 -11.95
C LEU A 29 23.79 9.59 -11.45
N GLY A 30 24.51 10.69 -11.67
CA GLY A 30 25.94 10.81 -11.45
C GLY A 30 26.76 10.41 -12.66
N ARG A 31 27.79 11.21 -12.95
CA ARG A 31 28.69 11.05 -14.10
C ARG A 31 29.38 9.69 -14.17
N ASP A 32 29.83 9.15 -13.03
CA ASP A 32 30.56 7.88 -12.99
C ASP A 32 29.70 6.69 -13.42
N ARG A 33 28.41 6.71 -13.05
CA ARG A 33 27.46 5.67 -13.44
C ARG A 33 27.20 5.69 -14.95
N VAL A 34 27.06 6.89 -15.52
CA VAL A 34 26.90 7.06 -16.97
C VAL A 34 28.16 6.64 -17.72
N LYS A 35 29.33 7.03 -17.21
CA LYS A 35 30.63 6.63 -17.77
C LYS A 35 30.78 5.10 -17.77
N ALA A 36 30.39 4.42 -16.69
CA ALA A 36 30.44 2.95 -16.62
C ALA A 36 29.56 2.29 -17.69
N ALA A 37 28.33 2.77 -17.89
CA ALA A 37 27.43 2.27 -18.93
C ALA A 37 27.98 2.51 -20.35
N ILE A 38 28.56 3.69 -20.60
CA ILE A 38 29.24 4.01 -21.86
C ILE A 38 30.40 3.03 -22.11
N VAL A 39 31.26 2.81 -21.11
CA VAL A 39 32.41 1.91 -21.24
C VAL A 39 31.97 0.48 -21.53
N ALA A 40 30.90 0.00 -20.87
CA ALA A 40 30.33 -1.32 -21.14
C ALA A 40 29.78 -1.42 -22.57
N ALA A 41 29.02 -0.44 -23.04
CA ALA A 41 28.50 -0.42 -24.41
C ALA A 41 29.64 -0.35 -25.47
N GLN A 42 30.68 0.44 -25.22
CA GLN A 42 31.87 0.49 -26.07
C GLN A 42 32.60 -0.87 -26.11
N ALA A 43 32.67 -1.59 -25.00
CA ALA A 43 33.27 -2.93 -24.96
C ALA A 43 32.49 -3.93 -25.83
N ARG A 44 31.14 -3.92 -25.73
CA ARG A 44 30.26 -4.73 -26.59
C ARG A 44 30.45 -4.43 -28.08
N ALA A 45 30.62 -3.15 -28.43
CA ALA A 45 30.92 -2.77 -29.82
C ALA A 45 32.30 -3.24 -30.29
N ARG A 46 33.31 -3.20 -29.42
CA ARG A 46 34.66 -3.73 -29.73
C ARG A 46 34.68 -5.25 -29.87
N ALA A 47 33.79 -5.94 -29.16
CA ALA A 47 33.58 -7.39 -29.26
C ALA A 47 32.72 -7.80 -30.47
N GLY A 48 32.15 -6.85 -31.21
CA GLY A 48 31.29 -7.11 -32.37
C GLY A 48 29.85 -7.50 -32.03
N GLU A 49 29.43 -7.39 -30.77
CA GLU A 49 28.06 -7.71 -30.34
C GLU A 49 27.03 -6.65 -30.78
N ILE A 50 27.47 -5.40 -30.91
CA ILE A 50 26.67 -4.29 -31.41
C ILE A 50 27.51 -3.47 -32.39
N THR A 51 26.85 -2.76 -33.31
CA THR A 51 27.56 -1.86 -34.23
C THR A 51 27.98 -0.56 -33.50
N PRO A 52 29.07 0.11 -33.92
CA PRO A 52 29.56 1.33 -33.27
C PRO A 52 28.53 2.46 -33.14
N ASP A 53 27.60 2.59 -34.09
CA ASP A 53 26.50 3.56 -34.08
C ASP A 53 25.46 3.27 -32.98
N ARG A 54 25.37 2.02 -32.48
CA ARG A 54 24.44 1.61 -31.42
C ARG A 54 24.98 1.84 -30.01
N VAL A 55 26.23 2.27 -29.85
CA VAL A 55 26.87 2.43 -28.54
C VAL A 55 26.12 3.44 -27.66
N ARG A 56 25.66 4.55 -28.23
CA ARG A 56 24.88 5.57 -27.51
C ARG A 56 23.59 4.98 -26.94
N ASP A 57 22.77 4.39 -27.80
CA ASP A 57 21.47 3.85 -27.41
C ASP A 57 21.62 2.67 -26.45
N ALA A 58 22.65 1.83 -26.65
CA ALA A 58 22.97 0.74 -25.73
C ALA A 58 23.43 1.25 -24.36
N ALA A 59 24.21 2.33 -24.30
CA ALA A 59 24.60 2.96 -23.04
C ALA A 59 23.38 3.54 -22.31
N LEU A 60 22.52 4.28 -23.01
CA LEU A 60 21.28 4.83 -22.45
C LEU A 60 20.34 3.73 -21.96
N ALA A 61 20.16 2.66 -22.73
CA ALA A 61 19.32 1.52 -22.36
C ALA A 61 19.88 0.72 -21.18
N ALA A 62 21.20 0.75 -20.96
CA ALA A 62 21.85 0.11 -19.83
C ALA A 62 21.81 0.95 -18.55
N LEU A 63 21.46 2.24 -18.64
CA LEU A 63 21.29 3.06 -17.45
C LEU A 63 20.07 2.60 -16.66
N PRO A 64 20.13 2.63 -15.33
CA PRO A 64 18.96 2.33 -14.51
C PRO A 64 17.81 3.27 -14.89
N THR A 65 16.64 2.69 -15.11
CA THR A 65 15.39 3.44 -14.97
C THR A 65 15.24 3.87 -13.51
N ALA A 66 14.40 4.88 -13.26
CA ALA A 66 14.06 5.24 -11.89
C ALA A 66 13.61 3.97 -11.14
N THR A 67 14.21 3.75 -9.96
CA THR A 67 13.83 2.67 -9.05
C THR A 67 13.18 3.31 -7.82
N PRO A 68 12.04 2.81 -7.36
CA PRO A 68 11.21 1.75 -7.96
C PRO A 68 10.55 2.19 -9.30
N ALA A 69 10.26 1.23 -10.18
CA ALA A 69 9.52 1.49 -11.42
C ALA A 69 8.02 1.63 -11.13
N ALA A 70 7.37 2.66 -11.68
CA ALA A 70 5.92 2.79 -11.63
C ALA A 70 5.27 1.71 -12.51
N VAL A 71 4.32 0.96 -11.96
CA VAL A 71 3.59 -0.13 -12.64
C VAL A 71 2.14 0.29 -12.83
N LEU A 72 1.61 0.15 -14.05
CA LEU A 72 0.17 0.26 -14.28
C LEU A 72 -0.52 -1.01 -13.77
N ASN A 73 -1.28 -0.87 -12.69
CA ASN A 73 -2.06 -1.95 -12.09
C ASN A 73 -3.34 -2.21 -12.89
N ALA A 74 -3.30 -3.20 -13.78
CA ALA A 74 -4.45 -3.69 -14.53
C ALA A 74 -4.91 -5.08 -14.03
N THR A 75 -4.65 -5.41 -12.76
CA THR A 75 -4.94 -6.74 -12.20
C THR A 75 -6.39 -6.90 -11.72
N GLY A 76 -7.08 -5.79 -11.45
CA GLY A 76 -8.37 -5.77 -10.76
C GLY A 76 -8.24 -5.95 -9.23
N VAL A 77 -7.04 -5.85 -8.67
CA VAL A 77 -6.80 -5.87 -7.21
C VAL A 77 -6.53 -4.45 -6.73
N VAL A 78 -7.42 -3.88 -5.92
CA VAL A 78 -7.35 -2.48 -5.46
C VAL A 78 -6.13 -2.26 -4.54
N LEU A 79 -6.00 -3.08 -3.50
CA LEU A 79 -4.90 -3.05 -2.53
C LEU A 79 -3.93 -4.20 -2.84
N HIS A 80 -3.15 -4.02 -3.89
CA HIS A 80 -2.18 -5.02 -4.34
C HIS A 80 -0.89 -4.92 -3.50
N THR A 81 -0.65 -5.88 -2.61
CA THR A 81 0.50 -5.88 -1.68
C THR A 81 1.84 -5.77 -2.39
N ASN A 82 2.07 -6.54 -3.47
CA ASN A 82 3.33 -6.49 -4.22
C ASN A 82 3.55 -5.19 -5.00
N LEU A 83 2.50 -4.38 -5.22
CA LEU A 83 2.60 -3.08 -5.90
C LEU A 83 2.59 -1.90 -4.92
N GLY A 84 2.69 -2.17 -3.61
CA GLY A 84 2.75 -1.12 -2.60
C GLY A 84 1.40 -0.67 -2.03
N ARG A 85 0.34 -1.48 -2.16
CA ARG A 85 -1.01 -1.23 -1.62
C ARG A 85 -1.65 0.05 -2.20
N ALA A 86 -2.02 1.01 -1.34
CA ALA A 86 -2.78 2.20 -1.71
C ALA A 86 -1.93 3.21 -2.51
N PRO A 87 -2.31 3.56 -3.75
CA PRO A 87 -1.73 4.70 -4.44
C PRO A 87 -2.17 6.02 -3.78
N LEU A 88 -1.26 6.99 -3.73
CA LEU A 88 -1.52 8.33 -3.19
C LEU A 88 -2.28 9.21 -4.21
N SER A 89 -3.17 10.07 -3.70
CA SER A 89 -3.82 11.12 -4.49
C SER A 89 -2.81 12.16 -5.00
N ALA A 90 -3.18 12.95 -6.00
CA ALA A 90 -2.34 14.03 -6.50
C ALA A 90 -1.99 15.05 -5.40
N ALA A 91 -2.94 15.36 -4.51
CA ALA A 91 -2.73 16.22 -3.34
C ALA A 91 -1.70 15.61 -2.37
N ALA A 92 -1.80 14.32 -2.07
CA ALA A 92 -0.84 13.63 -1.21
C ALA A 92 0.56 13.55 -1.83
N VAL A 93 0.66 13.32 -3.15
CA VAL A 93 1.95 13.36 -3.88
C VAL A 93 2.57 14.75 -3.82
N ALA A 94 1.79 15.81 -4.03
CA ALA A 94 2.26 17.20 -3.92
C ALA A 94 2.75 17.52 -2.50
N ALA A 95 2.03 17.05 -1.47
CA ALA A 95 2.42 17.21 -0.07
C ALA A 95 3.75 16.50 0.24
N VAL A 96 3.97 15.28 -0.29
CA VAL A 96 5.25 14.56 -0.17
C VAL A 96 6.38 15.32 -0.85
N ALA A 97 6.14 15.84 -2.07
CA ALA A 97 7.13 16.61 -2.81
C ALA A 97 7.54 17.88 -2.04
N ALA A 98 6.57 18.61 -1.48
CA ALA A 98 6.86 19.76 -0.61
C ALA A 98 7.63 19.35 0.65
N ALA A 99 7.27 18.21 1.26
CA ALA A 99 7.92 17.66 2.43
C ALA A 99 9.35 17.16 2.18
N ALA A 100 9.80 17.06 0.93
CA ALA A 100 11.21 16.80 0.61
C ALA A 100 12.12 17.91 1.18
N GLY A 101 11.66 19.16 1.18
CA GLY A 101 12.34 20.31 1.77
C GLY A 101 12.15 20.45 3.29
N HIS A 102 12.50 21.61 3.83
CA HIS A 102 12.20 21.96 5.22
C HIS A 102 10.70 22.27 5.36
N THR A 103 10.09 21.75 6.42
CA THR A 103 8.65 21.92 6.71
C THR A 103 8.44 22.23 8.17
N ASP A 104 7.25 22.74 8.50
CA ASP A 104 6.82 23.11 9.85
C ASP A 104 6.38 21.91 10.70
N VAL A 105 6.94 20.73 10.44
CA VAL A 105 6.54 19.43 11.03
C VAL A 105 6.45 19.44 12.56
N GLU A 106 7.29 20.24 13.24
CA GLU A 106 7.30 20.48 14.69
C GLU A 106 7.43 21.98 15.02
N LEU A 107 7.01 22.88 14.12
CA LEU A 107 7.15 24.33 14.28
C LEU A 107 5.79 25.00 14.13
N ASP A 108 5.41 25.82 15.10
CA ASP A 108 4.30 26.76 14.95
C ASP A 108 4.79 28.01 14.21
N LEU A 109 4.26 28.27 13.02
CA LEU A 109 4.68 29.41 12.19
C LEU A 109 4.22 30.76 12.75
N THR A 110 3.16 30.80 13.55
CA THR A 110 2.66 32.02 14.18
C THR A 110 3.55 32.44 15.35
N THR A 111 4.04 31.49 16.14
CA THR A 111 4.84 31.78 17.34
C THR A 111 6.34 31.59 17.16
N GLY A 112 6.77 30.88 16.10
CA GLY A 112 8.16 30.49 15.89
C GLY A 112 8.68 29.44 16.87
N ARG A 113 7.80 28.83 17.68
CA ARG A 113 8.18 27.87 18.74
C ARG A 113 7.90 26.44 18.34
N ARG A 114 8.54 25.51 19.06
CA ARG A 114 8.32 24.07 18.87
C ARG A 114 6.87 23.69 19.17
N ALA A 115 6.25 22.97 18.25
CA ALA A 115 4.88 22.47 18.33
C ALA A 115 4.84 20.93 18.35
N ARG A 116 3.63 20.39 18.56
CA ARG A 116 3.39 18.94 18.45
C ARG A 116 3.67 18.48 17.01
N ARG A 117 4.46 17.40 16.89
CA ARG A 117 4.78 16.80 15.59
C ARG A 117 3.51 16.38 14.84
N GLY A 118 3.39 16.79 13.58
CA GLY A 118 2.29 16.36 12.71
C GLY A 118 0.92 16.86 13.18
N ARG A 119 0.86 18.07 13.76
CA ARG A 119 -0.38 18.66 14.31
C ARG A 119 -1.57 18.57 13.34
N ASP A 120 -1.31 18.81 12.05
CA ASP A 120 -2.34 18.85 11.01
C ASP A 120 -2.91 17.46 10.73
N ALA A 121 -2.04 16.46 10.47
CA ALA A 121 -2.47 15.07 10.31
C ALA A 121 -3.26 14.55 11.52
N LEU A 122 -2.85 14.92 12.74
CA LEU A 122 -3.54 14.53 13.97
C LEU A 122 -4.90 15.22 14.12
N ALA A 123 -5.00 16.51 13.77
CA ALA A 123 -6.26 17.24 13.78
C ALA A 123 -7.24 16.68 12.73
N ALA A 124 -6.75 16.42 11.51
CA ALA A 124 -7.54 15.83 10.44
C ALA A 124 -8.03 14.42 10.80
N LEU A 125 -7.19 13.61 11.46
CA LEU A 125 -7.58 12.26 11.90
C LEU A 125 -8.65 12.31 13.00
N ALA A 126 -8.53 13.25 13.95
CA ALA A 126 -9.54 13.46 14.98
C ALA A 126 -10.87 13.96 14.39
N ALA A 127 -10.81 14.82 13.37
CA ALA A 127 -12.00 15.29 12.66
C ALA A 127 -12.67 14.16 11.86
N ALA A 128 -11.89 13.25 11.26
CA ALA A 128 -12.39 12.11 10.51
C ALA A 128 -13.04 11.03 11.40
N VAL A 129 -12.67 10.94 12.68
CA VAL A 129 -13.25 10.00 13.65
C VAL A 129 -13.58 10.72 14.97
N PRO A 130 -14.69 11.48 15.02
CA PRO A 130 -15.07 12.25 16.21
C PRO A 130 -15.36 11.38 17.45
N ASP A 131 -15.70 10.10 17.27
CA ASP A 131 -15.87 9.13 18.36
C ASP A 131 -14.56 8.85 19.12
N ALA A 132 -13.41 9.21 18.56
CA ALA A 132 -12.11 9.04 19.22
C ALA A 132 -11.81 10.22 20.16
N GLY A 133 -11.77 9.96 21.47
CA GLY A 133 -11.36 10.97 22.46
C GLY A 133 -9.91 11.44 22.31
N GLY A 134 -9.04 10.63 21.67
CA GLY A 134 -7.68 10.99 21.31
C GLY A 134 -7.19 10.20 20.11
N VAL A 135 -6.22 10.78 19.39
CA VAL A 135 -5.59 10.15 18.24
C VAL A 135 -4.05 10.27 18.27
N HIS A 136 -3.40 9.24 17.74
CA HIS A 136 -1.97 9.22 17.51
C HIS A 136 -1.60 8.39 16.26
N VAL A 137 -0.40 8.62 15.73
CA VAL A 137 0.11 7.99 14.52
C VAL A 137 1.54 7.51 14.74
N VAL A 138 1.80 6.26 14.38
CA VAL A 138 3.10 5.60 14.40
C VAL A 138 3.43 5.04 13.00
N ASN A 139 4.59 4.41 12.85
CA ASN A 139 5.14 3.99 11.56
C ASN A 139 4.21 3.09 10.71
N ASN A 140 3.55 2.10 11.32
CA ASN A 140 2.65 1.17 10.62
C ASN A 140 1.70 0.47 11.62
N GLY A 141 0.71 -0.30 11.14
CA GLY A 141 -0.24 -1.01 11.99
C GLY A 141 0.42 -1.96 13.02
N ALA A 142 1.49 -2.66 12.61
CA ALA A 142 2.25 -3.52 13.52
C ALA A 142 2.90 -2.71 14.68
N ALA A 143 3.44 -1.53 14.38
CA ALA A 143 3.98 -0.63 15.39
C ALA A 143 2.89 -0.12 16.36
N ALA A 144 1.65 0.07 15.89
CA ALA A 144 0.55 0.45 16.78
C ALA A 144 0.25 -0.65 17.81
N LEU A 145 0.22 -1.91 17.35
CA LEU A 145 0.06 -3.08 18.23
C LEU A 145 1.23 -3.28 19.18
N VAL A 146 2.47 -3.16 18.70
CA VAL A 146 3.67 -3.21 19.56
C VAL A 146 3.59 -2.14 20.66
N LEU A 147 3.26 -0.90 20.30
CA LEU A 147 3.18 0.19 21.27
C LEU A 147 2.10 -0.07 22.32
N ALA A 148 0.91 -0.54 21.90
CA ALA A 148 -0.16 -0.92 22.81
C ALA A 148 0.24 -2.08 23.72
N ALA A 149 0.81 -3.15 23.16
CA ALA A 149 1.26 -4.33 23.89
C ALA A 149 2.34 -4.00 24.92
N THR A 150 3.38 -3.24 24.54
CA THR A 150 4.44 -2.83 25.47
C THR A 150 3.89 -1.95 26.59
N ALA A 151 3.07 -0.94 26.26
CA ALA A 151 2.62 0.04 27.25
C ALA A 151 1.54 -0.49 28.21
N LEU A 152 0.74 -1.47 27.78
CA LEU A 152 -0.42 -1.97 28.53
C LEU A 152 -0.23 -3.38 29.08
N ALA A 153 0.61 -4.21 28.43
CA ALA A 153 0.71 -5.62 28.72
C ALA A 153 2.14 -6.17 28.92
N ALA A 154 3.18 -5.32 29.03
CA ALA A 154 4.50 -5.80 29.43
C ALA A 154 4.44 -6.50 30.81
N GLY A 155 4.84 -7.78 30.86
CA GLY A 155 4.74 -8.63 32.05
C GLY A 155 3.32 -9.08 32.44
N ARG A 156 2.31 -8.74 31.62
CA ARG A 156 0.88 -9.03 31.84
C ARG A 156 0.33 -9.87 30.68
N GLN A 157 -0.93 -10.27 30.77
CA GLN A 157 -1.59 -11.10 29.76
C GLN A 157 -2.34 -10.27 28.72
N ILE A 158 -2.26 -10.69 27.45
CA ILE A 158 -3.16 -10.26 26.37
C ILE A 158 -4.09 -11.44 26.09
N VAL A 159 -5.39 -11.26 26.34
CA VAL A 159 -6.38 -12.31 26.08
C VAL A 159 -6.88 -12.17 24.65
N VAL A 160 -6.81 -13.24 23.85
CA VAL A 160 -7.12 -13.21 22.41
C VAL A 160 -7.72 -14.55 21.95
N SER A 161 -8.66 -14.50 21.00
CA SER A 161 -9.24 -15.70 20.39
C SER A 161 -8.20 -16.44 19.54
N ARG A 162 -8.16 -17.78 19.63
CA ARG A 162 -7.29 -18.60 18.76
C ARG A 162 -7.56 -18.40 17.28
N GLY A 163 -8.82 -18.17 16.90
CA GLY A 163 -9.22 -17.91 15.52
C GLY A 163 -8.74 -16.57 14.95
N GLU A 164 -8.16 -15.71 15.81
CA GLU A 164 -7.72 -14.35 15.48
C GLU A 164 -6.18 -14.22 15.46
N LEU A 165 -5.46 -15.32 15.68
CA LEU A 165 -4.01 -15.36 15.58
C LEU A 165 -3.59 -15.52 14.13
N VAL A 166 -3.32 -14.40 13.49
CA VAL A 166 -3.10 -14.33 12.04
C VAL A 166 -1.61 -14.33 11.67
N GLU A 167 -1.33 -14.94 10.52
CA GLU A 167 -0.10 -14.72 9.75
C GLU A 167 -0.45 -13.83 8.55
N ILE A 168 0.36 -12.79 8.31
CA ILE A 168 0.13 -11.80 7.26
C ILE A 168 1.40 -11.64 6.42
N GLY A 169 1.28 -11.69 5.10
CA GLY A 169 2.40 -11.40 4.20
C GLY A 169 3.55 -12.41 4.31
N ASP A 170 4.79 -11.91 4.30
CA ASP A 170 6.05 -12.68 4.24
C ASP A 170 6.45 -13.30 5.60
N GLY A 171 5.57 -14.11 6.19
CA GLY A 171 5.84 -14.81 7.45
C GLY A 171 5.69 -13.95 8.72
N PHE A 172 5.07 -12.77 8.64
CA PHE A 172 4.78 -11.98 9.84
C PHE A 172 3.66 -12.65 10.65
N ARG A 173 3.99 -13.05 11.88
CA ARG A 173 3.07 -13.69 12.82
C ARG A 173 2.73 -12.74 13.96
N LEU A 174 1.45 -12.45 14.11
CA LEU A 174 0.97 -11.60 15.20
C LEU A 174 1.37 -12.14 16.59
N PRO A 175 1.28 -13.46 16.88
CA PRO A 175 1.70 -13.99 18.17
C PRO A 175 3.17 -13.69 18.50
N ASP A 176 4.07 -13.90 17.55
CA ASP A 176 5.52 -13.71 17.74
C ASP A 176 5.84 -12.22 17.98
N LEU A 177 5.15 -11.32 17.26
CA LEU A 177 5.26 -9.89 17.47
C LEU A 177 4.87 -9.50 18.91
N LEU A 178 3.70 -9.95 19.38
CA LEU A 178 3.18 -9.58 20.70
C LEU A 178 4.01 -10.21 21.82
N ALA A 179 4.47 -11.45 21.66
CA ALA A 179 5.36 -12.10 22.62
C ALA A 179 6.70 -11.34 22.75
N SER A 180 7.23 -10.79 21.64
CA SER A 180 8.47 -10.02 21.66
C SER A 180 8.42 -8.74 22.51
N THR A 181 7.22 -8.23 22.84
CA THR A 181 7.06 -7.06 23.70
C THR A 181 7.11 -7.38 25.20
N GLY A 182 7.36 -8.64 25.57
CA GLY A 182 7.29 -9.13 26.95
C GLY A 182 5.86 -9.35 27.46
N ALA A 183 4.87 -9.33 26.57
CA ALA A 183 3.50 -9.70 26.91
C ALA A 183 3.32 -11.23 26.86
N ARG A 184 2.42 -11.76 27.69
CA ARG A 184 2.04 -13.18 27.67
C ARG A 184 0.72 -13.34 26.93
N LEU A 185 0.69 -14.10 25.85
CA LEU A 185 -0.57 -14.40 25.17
C LEU A 185 -1.38 -15.42 25.96
N ARG A 186 -2.63 -15.08 26.24
CA ARG A 186 -3.63 -15.97 26.84
C ARG A 186 -4.69 -16.26 25.80
N GLU A 187 -4.45 -17.32 25.04
CA GLU A 187 -5.34 -17.75 23.97
C GLU A 187 -6.61 -18.39 24.53
N VAL A 188 -7.77 -18.07 23.94
CA VAL A 188 -9.09 -18.57 24.35
C VAL A 188 -9.88 -19.12 23.16
N GLY A 189 -10.89 -19.95 23.45
CA GLY A 189 -11.74 -20.58 22.45
C GLY A 189 -10.98 -21.54 21.53
N ALA A 190 -11.53 -21.73 20.34
CA ALA A 190 -11.00 -22.55 19.25
C ALA A 190 -10.86 -21.73 17.96
N THR A 191 -10.23 -22.31 16.92
CA THR A 191 -9.99 -21.64 15.64
C THR A 191 -11.27 -21.13 14.98
N ASN A 192 -12.33 -21.94 14.98
CA ASN A 192 -13.59 -21.62 14.32
C ASN A 192 -14.61 -20.97 15.27
N ARG A 193 -14.58 -21.28 16.57
CA ARG A 193 -15.58 -20.81 17.54
C ARG A 193 -14.94 -20.31 18.83
N THR A 194 -15.31 -19.10 19.21
CA THR A 194 -15.00 -18.51 20.51
C THR A 194 -16.27 -17.90 21.09
N THR A 195 -16.47 -18.07 22.39
CA THR A 195 -17.62 -17.58 23.15
C THR A 195 -17.19 -16.51 24.16
N LEU A 196 -18.15 -15.73 24.66
CA LEU A 196 -17.86 -14.73 25.71
C LEU A 196 -17.36 -15.38 27.01
N ALA A 197 -17.85 -16.59 27.33
CA ALA A 197 -17.41 -17.33 28.52
C ALA A 197 -15.92 -17.67 28.44
N ASP A 198 -15.42 -18.07 27.27
CA ASP A 198 -13.99 -18.36 27.07
C ASP A 198 -13.10 -17.15 27.43
N TYR A 199 -13.56 -15.93 27.12
CA TYR A 199 -12.88 -14.71 27.53
C TYR A 199 -13.05 -14.41 29.02
N ALA A 200 -14.27 -14.52 29.55
CA ALA A 200 -14.57 -14.24 30.95
C ALA A 200 -13.74 -15.11 31.91
N ASP A 201 -13.57 -16.39 31.58
CA ASP A 201 -12.77 -17.35 32.38
C ASP A 201 -11.25 -17.05 32.33
N ALA A 202 -10.80 -16.30 31.32
CA ALA A 202 -9.40 -15.95 31.13
C ALA A 202 -9.03 -14.56 31.67
N VAL A 203 -10.00 -13.65 31.79
CA VAL A 203 -9.77 -12.30 32.31
C VAL A 203 -9.55 -12.35 33.83
N GLY A 204 -8.55 -11.62 34.31
CA GLY A 204 -8.20 -11.53 35.72
C GLY A 204 -7.23 -10.40 36.05
N PRO A 205 -6.69 -10.33 37.27
CA PRO A 205 -5.82 -9.24 37.73
C PRO A 205 -4.58 -9.00 36.84
N ASP A 206 -4.05 -10.09 36.26
CA ASP A 206 -2.89 -10.04 35.37
C ASP A 206 -3.22 -9.66 33.93
N THR A 207 -4.49 -9.45 33.58
CA THR A 207 -4.90 -9.08 32.22
C THR A 207 -4.56 -7.62 31.93
N GLY A 208 -3.68 -7.40 30.96
CA GLY A 208 -3.37 -6.08 30.42
C GLY A 208 -4.54 -5.52 29.61
N PHE A 209 -5.03 -6.31 28.65
CA PHE A 209 -6.19 -6.00 27.83
C PHE A 209 -6.70 -7.25 27.08
N VAL A 210 -7.92 -7.16 26.56
CA VAL A 210 -8.47 -8.09 25.57
C VAL A 210 -8.17 -7.56 24.17
N LEU A 211 -7.56 -8.39 23.32
CA LEU A 211 -7.30 -8.07 21.92
C LEU A 211 -8.39 -8.71 21.05
N LYS A 212 -9.05 -7.89 20.23
CA LYS A 212 -9.90 -8.31 19.13
C LYS A 212 -9.17 -8.00 17.83
N VAL A 213 -8.98 -8.99 16.96
CA VAL A 213 -8.34 -8.79 15.65
C VAL A 213 -9.33 -9.10 14.53
N HIS A 214 -9.33 -8.26 13.50
CA HIS A 214 -10.05 -8.53 12.25
C HIS A 214 -9.18 -9.36 11.30
N PRO A 215 -9.62 -10.55 10.86
CA PRO A 215 -8.91 -11.33 9.85
C PRO A 215 -9.03 -10.66 8.47
N SER A 216 -8.20 -9.66 8.21
CA SER A 216 -8.28 -8.82 7.00
C SER A 216 -7.75 -9.47 5.71
N ASN A 217 -7.15 -10.67 5.79
CA ASN A 217 -6.51 -11.37 4.66
C ASN A 217 -7.03 -12.79 4.40
N PHE A 218 -7.97 -13.31 5.19
CA PHE A 218 -8.61 -14.62 4.96
C PHE A 218 -10.00 -14.66 5.59
N VAL A 219 -10.78 -15.67 5.21
CA VAL A 219 -12.11 -15.95 5.78
C VAL A 219 -12.17 -17.42 6.19
N VAL A 220 -12.72 -17.70 7.38
CA VAL A 220 -13.09 -19.06 7.80
C VAL A 220 -14.59 -19.22 7.56
N THR A 221 -14.99 -20.23 6.77
CA THR A 221 -16.38 -20.53 6.46
C THR A 221 -16.84 -21.83 7.11
N GLY A 222 -18.15 -22.03 7.25
CA GLY A 222 -18.75 -23.20 7.93
C GLY A 222 -19.27 -22.86 9.33
N PHE A 223 -19.05 -23.75 10.31
CA PHE A 223 -19.49 -23.55 11.70
C PHE A 223 -18.54 -22.62 12.45
N THR A 224 -18.70 -21.32 12.25
CA THR A 224 -17.89 -20.28 12.88
C THR A 224 -18.69 -19.39 13.82
N SER A 225 -18.04 -18.87 14.87
CA SER A 225 -18.62 -17.86 15.76
C SER A 225 -17.52 -17.02 16.42
N ALA A 226 -17.69 -15.70 16.41
CA ALA A 226 -16.79 -14.75 17.06
C ALA A 226 -17.56 -13.84 18.02
N VAL A 227 -16.86 -13.29 19.01
CA VAL A 227 -17.45 -12.38 20.00
C VAL A 227 -17.27 -10.93 19.52
N GLY A 228 -18.37 -10.16 19.50
CA GLY A 228 -18.36 -8.75 19.14
C GLY A 228 -17.69 -7.87 20.20
N VAL A 229 -17.18 -6.72 19.78
CA VAL A 229 -16.51 -5.75 20.65
C VAL A 229 -17.44 -5.25 21.77
N ASP A 230 -18.72 -5.06 21.46
CA ASP A 230 -19.79 -4.69 22.40
C ASP A 230 -19.89 -5.65 23.58
N ARG A 231 -19.76 -6.96 23.31
CA ARG A 231 -19.77 -8.00 24.33
C ARG A 231 -18.45 -8.04 25.09
N LEU A 232 -17.32 -7.93 24.40
CA LEU A 232 -15.99 -7.93 25.04
C LEU A 232 -15.79 -6.75 25.99
N ALA A 233 -16.33 -5.57 25.64
CA ALA A 233 -16.24 -4.37 26.47
C ALA A 233 -16.91 -4.53 27.84
N THR A 234 -17.83 -5.49 28.00
CA THR A 234 -18.49 -5.78 29.29
C THR A 234 -17.60 -6.48 30.31
N LEU A 235 -16.41 -6.95 29.92
CA LEU A 235 -15.51 -7.76 30.77
C LEU A 235 -14.71 -6.94 31.79
N GLY A 236 -14.86 -5.62 31.83
CA GLY A 236 -14.24 -4.76 32.83
C GLY A 236 -12.73 -4.55 32.66
N VAL A 237 -12.16 -4.94 31.52
CA VAL A 237 -10.77 -4.69 31.13
C VAL A 237 -10.70 -3.95 29.80
N PRO A 238 -9.62 -3.21 29.52
CA PRO A 238 -9.49 -2.50 28.25
C PRO A 238 -9.64 -3.46 27.07
N VAL A 239 -10.37 -3.03 26.04
CA VAL A 239 -10.48 -3.74 24.76
C VAL A 239 -9.69 -2.96 23.71
N VAL A 240 -8.69 -3.62 23.14
CA VAL A 240 -7.94 -3.13 21.98
C VAL A 240 -8.46 -3.88 20.75
N ALA A 241 -8.99 -3.16 19.78
CA ALA A 241 -9.51 -3.72 18.54
C ALA A 241 -8.59 -3.34 17.37
N ASP A 242 -7.92 -4.33 16.78
CA ASP A 242 -7.18 -4.14 15.54
C ASP A 242 -8.08 -4.44 14.35
N ILE A 243 -8.65 -3.37 13.77
CA ILE A 243 -9.46 -3.48 12.56
C ILE A 243 -8.58 -3.72 11.33
N GLY A 244 -7.30 -3.36 11.41
CA GLY A 244 -6.28 -3.63 10.41
C GLY A 244 -6.42 -2.85 9.10
N SER A 245 -7.63 -2.68 8.55
CA SER A 245 -7.94 -2.22 7.19
C SER A 245 -7.87 -0.71 6.98
N GLY A 246 -7.93 0.09 8.06
CA GLY A 246 -7.91 1.54 7.94
C GLY A 246 -9.24 2.18 7.56
N LEU A 247 -10.33 1.41 7.55
CA LEU A 247 -11.66 1.97 7.34
C LEU A 247 -12.04 2.86 8.54
N LEU A 248 -12.22 4.17 8.32
CA LEU A 248 -12.47 5.12 9.41
C LEU A 248 -13.95 5.21 9.80
N ALA A 249 -14.84 5.08 8.80
CA ALA A 249 -16.28 5.15 8.94
C ALA A 249 -16.94 4.06 8.06
N PRO A 250 -18.20 3.67 8.32
CA PRO A 250 -18.86 2.59 7.59
C PRO A 250 -18.91 2.87 6.08
N ASP A 251 -18.69 1.84 5.27
CA ASP A 251 -18.81 1.91 3.81
C ASP A 251 -19.95 0.99 3.32
N PRO A 252 -20.92 1.49 2.54
CA PRO A 252 -22.04 0.69 2.05
C PRO A 252 -21.64 -0.53 1.20
N LEU A 253 -20.50 -0.48 0.51
CA LEU A 253 -20.00 -1.61 -0.26
C LEU A 253 -19.31 -2.66 0.62
N LEU A 254 -18.89 -2.29 1.83
CA LEU A 254 -18.16 -3.14 2.76
C LEU A 254 -18.88 -3.24 4.12
N PRO A 255 -20.17 -3.64 4.18
CA PRO A 255 -20.96 -3.58 5.40
C PRO A 255 -20.48 -4.52 6.52
N ALA A 256 -19.69 -5.54 6.17
CA ALA A 256 -19.10 -6.48 7.14
C ALA A 256 -17.67 -6.10 7.56
N GLU A 257 -17.06 -5.09 6.92
CA GLU A 257 -15.72 -4.64 7.26
C GLU A 257 -15.79 -3.69 8.47
N PRO A 258 -15.03 -3.95 9.55
CA PRO A 258 -15.08 -3.10 10.74
C PRO A 258 -14.44 -1.75 10.46
N ASP A 259 -15.16 -0.68 10.83
CA ASP A 259 -14.66 0.69 10.78
C ASP A 259 -14.29 1.21 12.17
N ALA A 260 -13.41 2.23 12.22
CA ALA A 260 -12.92 2.78 13.48
C ALA A 260 -14.06 3.41 14.31
N ALA A 261 -14.92 4.20 13.69
CA ALA A 261 -16.00 4.91 14.38
C ALA A 261 -17.02 3.92 14.99
N GLY A 262 -17.48 2.93 14.23
CA GLY A 262 -18.37 1.87 14.68
C GLY A 262 -17.76 1.02 15.79
N THR A 263 -16.48 0.67 15.66
CA THR A 263 -15.76 -0.13 16.66
C THR A 263 -15.59 0.62 17.99
N LEU A 264 -15.34 1.93 17.95
CA LEU A 264 -15.31 2.78 19.14
C LEU A 264 -16.69 2.89 19.80
N ARG A 265 -17.75 3.11 19.02
CA ARG A 265 -19.13 3.12 19.54
C ARG A 265 -19.55 1.79 20.15
N ALA A 266 -18.98 0.68 19.68
CA ALA A 266 -19.16 -0.64 20.29
C ALA A 266 -18.40 -0.81 21.62
N GLY A 267 -17.63 0.18 22.09
CA GLY A 267 -16.96 0.13 23.39
C GLY A 267 -15.49 -0.32 23.36
N ALA A 268 -14.85 -0.36 22.19
CA ALA A 268 -13.39 -0.46 22.15
C ALA A 268 -12.76 0.75 22.84
N HIS A 269 -11.79 0.50 23.71
CA HIS A 269 -11.03 1.56 24.39
C HIS A 269 -9.93 2.11 23.48
N LEU A 270 -9.45 1.28 22.55
CA LEU A 270 -8.47 1.62 21.54
C LEU A 270 -8.76 0.84 20.26
N VAL A 271 -8.74 1.53 19.13
CA VAL A 271 -8.74 0.97 17.79
C VAL A 271 -7.37 1.19 17.16
N THR A 272 -6.81 0.14 16.58
CA THR A 272 -5.62 0.21 15.73
C THR A 272 -5.94 -0.12 14.27
N ALA A 273 -5.28 0.58 13.34
CA ALA A 273 -5.48 0.37 11.91
C ALA A 273 -4.25 0.75 11.08
N SER A 274 -4.21 0.33 9.80
CA SER A 274 -3.17 0.76 8.85
C SER A 274 -3.66 1.90 7.96
N GLY A 275 -2.79 2.87 7.65
CA GLY A 275 -3.14 4.02 6.79
C GLY A 275 -3.06 3.76 5.28
N ASP A 276 -2.34 2.74 4.85
CA ASP A 276 -2.06 2.40 3.43
C ASP A 276 -2.97 1.30 2.87
N LYS A 277 -4.15 1.15 3.45
CA LYS A 277 -5.15 0.16 3.06
C LYS A 277 -6.43 0.89 2.61
N LEU A 278 -7.59 0.62 3.20
CA LEU A 278 -8.88 1.23 2.82
C LEU A 278 -8.94 2.74 3.06
N LEU A 279 -8.10 3.29 3.95
CA LEU A 279 -7.93 4.75 4.06
C LEU A 279 -7.40 5.36 2.75
N GLY A 280 -6.62 4.60 1.97
CA GLY A 280 -6.03 5.09 0.71
C GLY A 280 -4.87 6.07 0.90
N GLY A 281 -4.24 6.08 2.08
CA GLY A 281 -3.15 6.99 2.43
C GLY A 281 -1.76 6.34 2.40
N PRO A 282 -0.76 6.96 3.02
CA PRO A 282 0.58 6.39 3.16
C PRO A 282 0.62 5.32 4.26
N GLN A 283 1.71 4.55 4.31
CA GLN A 283 1.92 3.59 5.40
C GLN A 283 1.96 4.32 6.74
N ALA A 284 1.02 3.98 7.62
CA ALA A 284 0.93 4.54 8.96
C ALA A 284 0.23 3.55 9.89
N GLY A 285 0.52 3.62 11.18
CA GLY A 285 -0.25 2.95 12.24
C GLY A 285 -1.11 3.97 12.94
N LEU A 286 -2.42 3.81 12.85
CA LEU A 286 -3.38 4.71 13.46
C LEU A 286 -3.76 4.19 14.84
N LEU A 287 -3.81 5.07 15.83
CA LEU A 287 -4.30 4.78 17.18
C LEU A 287 -5.42 5.76 17.47
N LEU A 288 -6.64 5.25 17.68
CA LEU A 288 -7.84 6.05 17.94
C LEU A 288 -8.55 5.48 19.17
N GLY A 289 -8.96 6.30 20.12
CA GLY A 289 -9.69 5.80 21.29
C GLY A 289 -9.69 6.75 22.46
N ASP A 290 -9.67 6.22 23.68
CA ASP A 290 -9.73 7.02 24.89
C ASP A 290 -8.56 8.01 24.99
N ALA A 291 -8.86 9.28 25.28
CA ALA A 291 -7.88 10.36 25.31
C ALA A 291 -6.68 10.05 26.24
N GLY A 292 -6.97 9.58 27.45
CA GLY A 292 -5.95 9.22 28.44
C GLY A 292 -5.11 8.02 28.04
N LEU A 293 -5.72 7.03 27.38
CA LEU A 293 -5.03 5.84 26.88
C LEU A 293 -4.09 6.19 25.75
N VAL A 294 -4.57 6.93 24.75
CA VAL A 294 -3.77 7.38 23.60
C VAL A 294 -2.62 8.28 24.06
N ASP A 295 -2.85 9.19 25.01
CA ASP A 295 -1.79 10.03 25.55
C ASP A 295 -0.72 9.21 26.32
N ARG A 296 -1.13 8.18 27.07
CA ARG A 296 -0.20 7.23 27.70
C ARG A 296 0.68 6.54 26.65
N LEU A 297 0.09 6.03 25.55
CA LEU A 297 0.83 5.40 24.46
C LEU A 297 1.81 6.38 23.80
N ARG A 298 1.35 7.60 23.50
CA ARG A 298 2.15 8.67 22.90
C ARG A 298 3.37 9.06 23.75
N ARG A 299 3.22 9.07 25.08
CA ARG A 299 4.31 9.41 26.03
C ARG A 299 5.29 8.26 26.28
N HIS A 300 4.95 7.04 25.89
CA HIS A 300 5.82 5.89 26.10
C HIS A 300 7.15 6.04 25.32
N PRO A 301 8.32 5.72 25.89
CA PRO A 301 9.61 5.92 25.23
C PRO A 301 9.72 5.24 23.86
N LEU A 302 9.11 4.06 23.70
CA LEU A 302 9.09 3.31 22.43
C LEU A 302 8.40 4.10 21.30
N ALA A 303 7.45 4.98 21.61
CA ALA A 303 6.80 5.83 20.60
C ALA A 303 7.80 6.69 19.82
N ARG A 304 8.95 7.02 20.42
CA ARG A 304 10.03 7.75 19.72
C ARG A 304 10.73 6.91 18.66
N ALA A 305 10.88 5.61 18.89
CA ALA A 305 11.46 4.67 17.93
C ALA A 305 10.47 4.33 16.81
N LEU A 306 9.18 4.27 17.15
CA LEU A 306 8.08 3.99 16.21
C LEU A 306 7.52 5.26 15.54
N ARG A 307 8.18 6.40 15.73
CA ARG A 307 7.70 7.71 15.29
C ARG A 307 7.65 7.78 13.76
N VAL A 308 6.51 8.24 13.24
CA VAL A 308 6.29 8.48 11.82
C VAL A 308 7.14 9.64 11.27
N ASP A 309 7.63 9.51 10.04
CA ASP A 309 8.48 10.49 9.37
C ASP A 309 7.66 11.66 8.78
N LYS A 310 8.35 12.68 8.24
CA LYS A 310 7.70 13.90 7.73
C LYS A 310 6.93 13.69 6.42
N LEU A 311 7.39 12.80 5.54
CA LEU A 311 6.76 12.52 4.25
C LEU A 311 5.43 11.83 4.46
N THR A 312 5.42 10.80 5.32
CA THR A 312 4.20 10.09 5.72
C THR A 312 3.19 11.02 6.40
N LEU A 313 3.64 11.90 7.30
CA LEU A 313 2.73 12.87 7.93
C LEU A 313 2.09 13.83 6.91
N ALA A 314 2.88 14.31 5.94
CA ALA A 314 2.37 15.20 4.90
C ALA A 314 1.35 14.50 3.98
N ALA A 315 1.66 13.28 3.52
CA ALA A 315 0.73 12.47 2.73
C ALA A 315 -0.54 12.13 3.51
N LEU A 316 -0.42 11.79 4.79
CA LEU A 316 -1.56 11.42 5.63
C LEU A 316 -2.48 12.61 5.87
N ALA A 317 -1.93 13.79 6.17
CA ALA A 317 -2.72 15.02 6.31
C ALA A 317 -3.51 15.33 5.03
N ALA A 318 -2.84 15.33 3.87
CA ALA A 318 -3.49 15.56 2.58
C ALA A 318 -4.57 14.51 2.29
N THR A 319 -4.34 13.24 2.63
CA THR A 319 -5.32 12.15 2.47
C THR A 319 -6.55 12.34 3.34
N LEU A 320 -6.37 12.82 4.58
CA LEU A 320 -7.49 13.02 5.50
C LEU A 320 -8.30 14.28 5.17
N HIS A 321 -7.66 15.30 4.62
CA HIS A 321 -8.34 16.51 4.14
C HIS A 321 -9.08 16.30 2.81
N ASP A 322 -8.61 15.37 1.98
CA ASP A 322 -9.23 14.98 0.71
C ASP A 322 -9.47 13.45 0.65
N PRO A 323 -10.63 12.96 1.15
CA PRO A 323 -10.91 11.54 1.27
C PRO A 323 -11.23 10.85 -0.07
N ASP A 324 -11.28 11.57 -1.20
CA ASP A 324 -11.47 10.97 -2.52
C ASP A 324 -10.16 10.38 -3.08
N THR A 325 -9.65 9.38 -2.37
CA THR A 325 -8.39 8.72 -2.72
C THR A 325 -8.56 7.84 -3.96
N PRO A 326 -7.47 7.53 -4.71
CA PRO A 326 -7.59 6.60 -5.82
C PRO A 326 -8.02 5.19 -5.37
N THR A 327 -7.76 4.82 -4.11
CA THR A 327 -8.30 3.60 -3.49
C THR A 327 -9.82 3.66 -3.37
N ARG A 328 -10.38 4.77 -2.87
CA ARG A 328 -11.83 4.99 -2.77
C ARG A 328 -12.48 5.02 -4.16
N ALA A 329 -11.89 5.74 -5.10
CA ALA A 329 -12.37 5.79 -6.48
C ALA A 329 -12.38 4.40 -7.15
N ALA A 330 -11.34 3.58 -6.94
CA ALA A 330 -11.29 2.21 -7.47
C ALA A 330 -12.29 1.27 -6.79
N LEU A 331 -12.55 1.43 -5.48
CA LEU A 331 -13.56 0.67 -4.75
C LEU A 331 -14.97 0.98 -5.28
N HIS A 332 -15.28 2.27 -5.44
CA HIS A 332 -16.61 2.78 -5.83
C HIS A 332 -16.82 2.94 -7.34
N ALA A 333 -15.90 2.46 -8.19
CA ALA A 333 -16.02 2.61 -9.63
C ALA A 333 -17.27 1.92 -10.19
N ASP A 334 -18.07 2.67 -10.97
CA ASP A 334 -19.28 2.19 -11.64
C ASP A 334 -18.93 1.10 -12.68
N PRO A 335 -19.44 -0.14 -12.52
CA PRO A 335 -19.21 -1.23 -13.47
C PRO A 335 -19.67 -0.90 -14.90
N ALA A 336 -20.74 -0.11 -15.06
CA ALA A 336 -21.24 0.28 -16.38
C ALA A 336 -20.29 1.28 -17.07
N ALA A 337 -19.72 2.23 -16.31
CA ALA A 337 -18.67 3.12 -16.80
C ALA A 337 -17.39 2.37 -17.15
N LEU A 338 -16.97 1.40 -16.33
CA LEU A 338 -15.83 0.53 -16.63
C LEU A 338 -16.04 -0.22 -17.93
N ARG A 339 -17.21 -0.85 -18.12
CA ARG A 339 -17.55 -1.54 -19.37
C ARG A 339 -17.38 -0.65 -20.60
N ARG A 340 -18.01 0.53 -20.59
CA ARG A 340 -17.95 1.48 -21.72
C ARG A 340 -16.51 1.90 -22.02
N ARG A 341 -15.71 2.16 -20.99
CA ARG A 341 -14.28 2.52 -21.13
C ARG A 341 -13.47 1.36 -21.72
N THR A 342 -13.71 0.13 -21.28
CA THR A 342 -13.06 -1.07 -21.81
C THR A 342 -13.45 -1.34 -23.27
N GLU A 343 -14.73 -1.17 -23.63
CA GLU A 343 -15.23 -1.27 -25.02
C GLU A 343 -14.57 -0.24 -25.94
N LEU A 344 -14.47 1.02 -25.50
CA LEU A 344 -13.78 2.07 -26.25
C LEU A 344 -12.30 1.72 -26.49
N LEU A 345 -11.60 1.24 -25.45
CA LEU A 345 -10.19 0.84 -25.59
C LEU A 345 -10.01 -0.36 -26.53
N ARG A 346 -10.93 -1.34 -26.48
CA ARG A 346 -10.98 -2.47 -27.42
C ARG A 346 -11.17 -2.00 -28.85
N ASP A 347 -12.10 -1.08 -29.10
CA ASP A 347 -12.40 -0.58 -30.45
C ASP A 347 -11.17 0.12 -31.04
N ARG A 348 -10.48 0.93 -30.23
CA ARG A 348 -9.23 1.59 -30.63
C ARG A 348 -8.13 0.58 -30.95
N LEU A 349 -7.88 -0.40 -30.09
CA LEU A 349 -6.90 -1.47 -30.35
C LEU A 349 -7.22 -2.23 -31.64
N THR A 350 -8.51 -2.51 -31.88
CA THR A 350 -8.97 -3.21 -33.08
C THR A 350 -8.70 -2.39 -34.34
N ALA A 351 -8.92 -1.08 -34.29
CA ALA A 351 -8.59 -0.16 -35.38
C ALA A 351 -7.08 -0.15 -35.72
N ASP A 352 -6.22 -0.42 -34.72
CA ASP A 352 -4.76 -0.56 -34.90
C ASP A 352 -4.32 -1.99 -35.27
N GLY A 353 -5.26 -2.89 -35.56
CA GLY A 353 -4.97 -4.28 -35.92
C GLY A 353 -4.69 -5.22 -34.74
N CYS A 354 -4.84 -4.77 -33.50
CA CYS A 354 -4.72 -5.59 -32.30
C CYS A 354 -6.09 -6.12 -31.84
N LYS A 355 -6.31 -7.43 -31.99
CA LYS A 355 -7.55 -8.07 -31.52
C LYS A 355 -7.56 -8.21 -30.00
N ALA A 356 -8.60 -7.69 -29.37
CA ALA A 356 -8.90 -7.87 -27.95
C ALA A 356 -10.39 -8.13 -27.75
N GLU A 357 -10.74 -8.83 -26.66
CA GLU A 357 -12.12 -9.06 -26.25
C GLU A 357 -12.43 -8.30 -24.97
N VAL A 358 -13.67 -7.85 -24.80
CA VAL A 358 -14.15 -7.29 -23.53
C VAL A 358 -14.88 -8.39 -22.77
N VAL A 359 -14.44 -8.69 -21.56
CA VAL A 359 -15.02 -9.75 -20.73
C VAL A 359 -15.40 -9.23 -19.35
N PRO A 360 -16.51 -9.70 -18.76
CA PRO A 360 -16.82 -9.41 -17.36
C PRO A 360 -15.81 -10.10 -16.45
N THR A 361 -15.44 -9.42 -15.37
CA THR A 361 -14.50 -9.90 -14.35
C THR A 361 -15.01 -9.58 -12.95
N ALA A 362 -14.55 -10.35 -11.96
CA ALA A 362 -14.63 -9.97 -10.56
C ALA A 362 -13.28 -9.37 -10.15
N ALA A 363 -13.28 -8.07 -9.83
CA ALA A 363 -12.20 -7.41 -9.13
C ALA A 363 -12.31 -7.70 -7.62
N VAL A 364 -11.24 -7.47 -6.88
CA VAL A 364 -11.20 -7.71 -5.43
C VAL A 364 -10.53 -6.54 -4.71
N VAL A 365 -10.89 -6.34 -3.44
CA VAL A 365 -10.23 -5.34 -2.59
C VAL A 365 -8.76 -5.69 -2.40
N GLY A 366 -8.42 -6.95 -2.12
CA GLY A 366 -7.03 -7.42 -1.98
C GLY A 366 -6.52 -7.49 -0.54
N GLY A 367 -5.19 -7.53 -0.36
CA GLY A 367 -4.52 -7.83 0.93
C GLY A 367 -4.56 -6.72 1.98
N GLY A 368 -5.62 -5.90 1.98
CA GLY A 368 -5.77 -4.72 2.82
C GLY A 368 -7.13 -4.58 3.51
N GLY A 369 -7.98 -5.59 3.48
CA GLY A 369 -9.32 -5.56 4.08
C GLY A 369 -10.35 -6.21 3.18
N ALA A 370 -11.53 -6.49 3.74
CA ALA A 370 -12.68 -7.06 3.05
C ALA A 370 -12.36 -8.32 2.21
N PRO A 371 -11.71 -9.35 2.81
CA PRO A 371 -11.38 -10.57 2.09
C PRO A 371 -12.65 -11.26 1.57
N GLY A 372 -12.62 -11.66 0.30
CA GLY A 372 -13.75 -12.34 -0.36
C GLY A 372 -14.82 -11.42 -0.93
N VAL A 373 -14.71 -10.09 -0.77
CA VAL A 373 -15.60 -9.14 -1.47
C VAL A 373 -15.19 -9.05 -2.93
N GLU A 374 -16.11 -9.45 -3.81
CA GLU A 374 -16.00 -9.31 -5.26
C GLU A 374 -16.66 -8.00 -5.71
N LEU A 375 -16.00 -7.30 -6.63
CA LEU A 375 -16.47 -6.06 -7.24
C LEU A 375 -16.67 -6.32 -8.73
N ASP A 376 -17.90 -6.12 -9.23
CA ASP A 376 -18.21 -6.27 -10.65
C ASP A 376 -17.31 -5.38 -11.51
N SER A 377 -16.62 -5.97 -12.49
CA SER A 377 -15.65 -5.25 -13.31
C SER A 377 -15.60 -5.77 -14.74
N TRP A 378 -14.77 -5.12 -15.55
CA TRP A 378 -14.57 -5.44 -16.97
C TRP A 378 -13.09 -5.36 -17.33
N ALA A 379 -12.65 -6.34 -18.12
CA ALA A 379 -11.26 -6.43 -18.55
C ALA A 379 -11.14 -6.60 -20.07
N LEU A 380 -10.03 -6.12 -20.61
CA LEU A 380 -9.55 -6.56 -21.92
C LEU A 380 -8.91 -7.94 -21.78
N ALA A 381 -9.42 -8.91 -22.52
CA ALA A 381 -8.81 -10.21 -22.66
C ALA A 381 -7.88 -10.22 -23.90
N LEU A 382 -6.62 -10.54 -23.64
CA LEU A 382 -5.55 -10.69 -24.62
C LEU A 382 -4.95 -12.11 -24.51
N PRO A 383 -4.25 -12.61 -25.55
CA PRO A 383 -3.49 -13.84 -25.44
C PRO A 383 -2.48 -13.81 -24.29
N GLU A 384 -2.29 -14.92 -23.57
CA GLU A 384 -1.37 -15.00 -22.42
C GLU A 384 0.07 -14.55 -22.74
N ARG A 385 0.53 -14.73 -23.98
CA ARG A 385 1.86 -14.30 -24.43
C ARG A 385 2.14 -12.80 -24.21
N TYR A 386 1.11 -11.96 -24.08
CA TYR A 386 1.24 -10.52 -23.78
C TYR A 386 1.73 -10.24 -22.36
N ALA A 387 1.57 -11.18 -21.42
CA ALA A 387 1.77 -10.93 -20.01
C ALA A 387 3.23 -10.59 -19.65
N ARG A 388 4.20 -11.33 -20.20
CA ARG A 388 5.62 -11.08 -19.92
C ARG A 388 6.13 -9.81 -20.62
N PRO A 389 5.89 -9.58 -21.92
CA PRO A 389 6.27 -8.34 -22.60
C PRO A 389 5.70 -7.10 -21.92
N LEU A 390 4.43 -7.11 -21.51
CA LEU A 390 3.81 -5.97 -20.81
C LEU A 390 4.46 -5.69 -19.45
N ARG A 391 4.82 -6.73 -18.67
CA ARG A 391 5.57 -6.54 -17.40
C ARG A 391 6.98 -6.00 -17.59
N LEU A 392 7.62 -6.32 -18.72
CA LEU A 392 8.98 -5.87 -19.04
C LEU A 392 9.00 -4.59 -19.90
N GLY A 393 7.83 -4.09 -20.30
CA GLY A 393 7.68 -2.89 -21.10
C GLY A 393 7.90 -1.60 -20.30
N HIS A 394 7.81 -0.47 -20.99
CA HIS A 394 7.96 0.86 -20.41
C HIS A 394 6.76 1.75 -20.81
N PRO A 395 5.80 2.00 -19.89
CA PRO A 395 5.79 1.54 -18.50
C PRO A 395 5.45 0.05 -18.38
N PRO A 396 5.86 -0.61 -17.29
CA PRO A 396 5.36 -1.93 -16.94
C PRO A 396 3.85 -1.92 -16.73
N VAL A 397 3.14 -2.87 -17.34
CA VAL A 397 1.71 -3.11 -17.13
C VAL A 397 1.54 -4.50 -16.52
N LEU A 398 0.84 -4.58 -15.39
CA LEU A 398 0.55 -5.84 -14.73
C LEU A 398 -0.94 -6.17 -14.83
N GLY A 399 -1.26 -7.22 -15.58
CA GLY A 399 -2.59 -7.85 -15.59
C GLY A 399 -2.59 -9.21 -14.91
N ARG A 400 -3.74 -9.88 -14.91
CA ARG A 400 -3.92 -11.23 -14.34
C ARG A 400 -4.03 -12.27 -15.46
N VAL A 401 -3.28 -13.36 -15.37
CA VAL A 401 -3.47 -14.51 -16.27
C VAL A 401 -4.54 -15.43 -15.68
N ALA A 402 -5.58 -15.73 -16.45
CA ALA A 402 -6.66 -16.63 -16.05
C ALA A 402 -7.14 -17.43 -17.25
N ARG A 403 -7.21 -18.77 -17.10
CA ARG A 403 -7.69 -19.70 -18.15
C ARG A 403 -7.02 -19.46 -19.52
N GLY A 404 -5.69 -19.32 -19.54
CA GLY A 404 -4.90 -19.15 -20.77
C GLY A 404 -4.99 -17.77 -21.44
N ARG A 405 -5.56 -16.77 -20.75
CA ARG A 405 -5.70 -15.39 -21.25
C ARG A 405 -5.14 -14.39 -20.26
N LEU A 406 -4.53 -13.32 -20.76
CA LEU A 406 -4.19 -12.15 -19.97
C LEU A 406 -5.42 -11.23 -19.87
N LEU A 407 -5.80 -10.87 -18.65
CA LEU A 407 -6.86 -9.93 -18.35
C LEU A 407 -6.25 -8.61 -17.87
N LEU A 408 -6.60 -7.52 -18.55
CA LEU A 408 -6.27 -6.14 -18.16
C LEU A 408 -7.55 -5.46 -17.67
N ASP A 409 -7.77 -5.47 -16.37
CA ASP A 409 -8.93 -4.87 -15.69
C ASP A 409 -8.66 -3.38 -15.42
N LEU A 410 -9.55 -2.51 -15.91
CA LEU A 410 -9.32 -1.06 -15.87
C LEU A 410 -9.71 -0.40 -14.54
N ARG A 411 -10.26 -1.15 -13.56
CA ARG A 411 -10.71 -0.61 -12.28
C ARG A 411 -9.64 0.18 -11.54
N CYS A 412 -8.39 -0.28 -11.60
CA CYS A 412 -7.24 0.35 -10.93
C CYS A 412 -6.33 1.13 -11.90
N VAL A 413 -6.72 1.24 -13.18
CA VAL A 413 -5.99 2.03 -14.18
C VAL A 413 -6.61 3.42 -14.25
N PRO A 414 -5.86 4.50 -13.96
CA PRO A 414 -6.37 5.86 -14.13
C PRO A 414 -6.84 6.12 -15.57
N ALA A 415 -7.95 6.84 -15.76
CA ALA A 415 -8.46 7.16 -17.10
C ALA A 415 -7.42 7.89 -17.98
N THR A 416 -6.58 8.73 -17.36
CA THR A 416 -5.47 9.42 -18.02
C THR A 416 -4.37 8.48 -18.55
N ALA A 417 -4.37 7.21 -18.16
CA ALA A 417 -3.40 6.21 -18.60
C ALA A 417 -3.90 5.32 -19.75
N ASP A 418 -5.10 5.55 -20.30
CA ASP A 418 -5.67 4.72 -21.37
C ASP A 418 -4.80 4.70 -22.65
N ASP A 419 -4.27 5.86 -23.05
CA ASP A 419 -3.39 5.96 -24.22
C ASP A 419 -2.05 5.26 -23.97
N THR A 420 -1.53 5.38 -22.76
CA THR A 420 -0.30 4.70 -22.33
C THR A 420 -0.50 3.18 -22.33
N LEU A 421 -1.64 2.70 -21.82
CA LEU A 421 -1.99 1.29 -21.83
C LEU A 421 -2.14 0.75 -23.26
N ARG A 422 -2.84 1.49 -24.13
CA ARG A 422 -2.98 1.16 -25.56
C ARG A 422 -1.61 1.03 -26.22
N ALA A 423 -0.73 2.03 -26.05
CA ALA A 423 0.60 2.03 -26.62
C ALA A 423 1.44 0.84 -26.13
N ALA A 424 1.36 0.50 -24.84
CA ALA A 424 2.05 -0.66 -24.27
C ALA A 424 1.57 -1.99 -24.88
N VAL A 425 0.26 -2.15 -25.11
CA VAL A 425 -0.31 -3.34 -25.75
C VAL A 425 0.14 -3.45 -27.22
N LEU A 426 0.15 -2.35 -27.96
CA LEU A 426 0.58 -2.33 -29.37
C LEU A 426 2.09 -2.55 -29.54
N ALA A 427 2.90 -2.26 -28.52
CA ALA A 427 4.33 -2.49 -28.53
C ALA A 427 4.71 -3.97 -28.32
N VAL A 428 3.75 -4.84 -27.98
CA VAL A 428 4.00 -6.27 -27.85
C VAL A 428 4.12 -6.91 -29.25
N PRO A 429 5.24 -7.57 -29.56
CA PRO A 429 5.50 -8.15 -30.89
C PRO A 429 4.62 -9.35 -31.23
#